data_AF-A0AAN8QJ91-F1
#
_entry.id   AF-A0AAN8QJ91-F1
#
_cell.length_a   1.000
_cell.length_b   1.000
_cell.length_c   1.000
_cell.angle_alpha   90.00
_cell.angle_beta   90.00
_cell.angle_gamma   90.00
#
_symmetry.space_group_name_H-M   'P 1'
#
loop_
_entity.id
_entity.type
_entity.pdbx_description
1 polymer ?
#
loop_
_entity_poly.entity_id
_entity_poly.type
_entity_poly.pdbx_seq_one_letter_code
_entity_poly.pdbx_strand_id
1 'polypeptide(L)'
;MTPGCFLQSLSGPGYSRNFQQTKEELTRKLYCLYNTSVFHSKLPRNMSVSWNKKMRKTAGYCITGQERGGGNRYARIQLSEKVCDSADRLRDTLVHEMCHAATWLINSVRDGHGPFWKLYAHKATLAHPELPTVTRCHGYDINYKLGRHSKSLDTQRFVCALCTGQLVLLTPAKTRAPTPFANFVKENYGSVRQDLVGQSHGEVMRKLSVDFATKTKLSQS
;
A
#
# COMPACT_ATOMS: atom_id res chain seq x y z
N MET A 1 5.69 29.71 -8.43
CA MET A 1 5.81 28.26 -8.68
C MET A 1 7.11 27.77 -8.07
N THR A 2 7.05 26.70 -7.26
CA THR A 2 8.25 26.12 -6.63
C THR A 2 9.12 25.44 -7.69
N PRO A 3 10.41 25.80 -7.85
CA PRO A 3 11.31 25.15 -8.82
C PRO A 3 11.38 23.63 -8.59
N GLY A 4 11.22 22.83 -9.65
CA GLY A 4 11.24 21.36 -9.57
C GLY A 4 9.93 20.74 -9.02
N CYS A 5 8.84 21.49 -8.93
CA CYS A 5 7.53 20.96 -8.57
C CYS A 5 7.04 19.97 -9.64
N PHE A 6 6.82 18.71 -9.26
CA PHE A 6 6.29 17.65 -10.12
C PHE A 6 4.86 17.25 -9.72
N LEU A 7 4.20 18.03 -8.87
CA LEU A 7 2.91 17.66 -8.28
C LEU A 7 1.78 17.57 -9.30
N GLN A 8 1.83 18.41 -10.35
CA GLN A 8 0.83 18.43 -11.41
C GLN A 8 0.83 17.14 -12.25
N SER A 9 1.99 16.49 -12.42
CA SER A 9 2.08 15.24 -13.18
C SER A 9 1.46 14.05 -12.43
N LEU A 10 1.33 14.14 -11.10
CA LEU A 10 0.80 13.06 -10.26
C LEU A 10 -0.72 12.90 -10.37
N SER A 11 -1.43 13.89 -10.91
CA SER A 11 -2.88 13.86 -11.15
C SER A 11 -3.28 13.17 -12.45
N GLY A 12 -2.33 12.74 -13.29
CA GLY A 12 -2.61 12.11 -14.58
C GLY A 12 -2.83 10.59 -14.51
N PRO A 13 -3.59 9.99 -15.46
CA PRO A 13 -3.89 8.55 -15.49
C PRO A 13 -2.67 7.64 -15.73
N GLY A 14 -1.48 8.20 -16.00
CA GLY A 14 -0.26 7.44 -16.27
C GLY A 14 0.46 6.89 -15.03
N TYR A 15 0.28 7.49 -13.85
CA TYR A 15 1.04 7.10 -12.65
C TYR A 15 0.48 5.88 -11.90
N SER A 16 -0.73 5.43 -12.24
CA SER A 16 -1.41 4.35 -11.54
C SER A 16 -0.91 2.95 -11.92
N ARG A 17 -0.31 2.74 -13.09
CA ARG A 17 0.12 1.39 -13.54
C ARG A 17 1.34 0.84 -12.78
N ASN A 18 2.23 1.71 -12.32
CA ASN A 18 3.47 1.32 -11.62
C ASN A 18 3.57 1.82 -10.18
N PHE A 19 2.51 2.44 -9.65
CA PHE A 19 2.54 3.08 -8.33
C PHE A 19 3.08 2.16 -7.24
N GLN A 20 2.66 0.90 -7.19
CA GLN A 20 3.11 -0.03 -6.14
C GLN A 20 4.63 -0.29 -6.18
N GLN A 21 5.27 -0.20 -7.35
CA GLN A 21 6.73 -0.34 -7.50
C GLN A 21 7.47 0.96 -7.18
N THR A 22 6.85 2.12 -7.47
CA THR A 22 7.50 3.43 -7.34
C THR A 22 7.12 4.18 -6.05
N LYS A 23 6.17 3.68 -5.25
CA LYS A 23 5.59 4.42 -4.12
C LYS A 23 6.62 4.82 -3.06
N GLU A 24 7.62 4.00 -2.78
CA GLU A 24 8.65 4.31 -1.78
C GLU A 24 9.53 5.48 -2.24
N GLU A 25 9.95 5.45 -3.50
CA GLU A 25 10.73 6.54 -4.10
C GLU A 25 9.91 7.83 -4.16
N LEU A 26 8.64 7.73 -4.55
CA LEU A 26 7.72 8.85 -4.63
C LEU A 26 7.46 9.45 -3.24
N THR A 27 7.26 8.63 -2.21
CA THR A 27 7.14 9.07 -0.81
C THR A 27 8.35 9.88 -0.39
N ARG A 28 9.58 9.41 -0.68
CA ARG A 28 10.81 10.13 -0.35
C ARG A 28 10.91 11.47 -1.08
N LYS A 29 10.59 11.50 -2.38
CA LYS A 29 10.60 12.71 -3.20
C LYS A 29 9.59 13.75 -2.69
N LEU A 30 8.35 13.32 -2.42
CA LEU A 30 7.31 14.18 -1.87
C LEU A 30 7.66 14.69 -0.48
N TYR A 31 8.17 13.83 0.40
CA TYR A 31 8.59 14.22 1.74
C TYR A 31 9.65 15.32 1.69
N CYS A 32 10.69 15.14 0.86
CA CYS A 32 11.74 16.12 0.67
C CYS A 32 11.18 17.44 0.14
N LEU A 33 10.34 17.37 -0.89
CA LEU A 33 9.70 18.54 -1.49
C LEU A 33 8.92 19.34 -0.43
N TYR A 34 7.99 18.70 0.28
CA TYR A 34 7.16 19.37 1.28
C TYR A 34 7.98 19.88 2.47
N ASN A 35 8.94 19.09 2.96
CA ASN A 35 9.78 19.54 4.07
C ASN A 35 10.51 20.84 3.71
N THR A 36 11.12 20.90 2.52
CA THR A 36 11.84 22.09 2.06
C THR A 36 10.89 23.26 1.80
N SER A 37 9.81 23.06 1.04
CA SER A 37 8.98 24.17 0.55
C SER A 37 7.91 24.65 1.54
N VAL A 38 7.34 23.76 2.35
CA VAL A 38 6.23 24.07 3.27
C VAL A 38 6.75 24.26 4.69
N PHE A 39 7.61 23.35 5.13
CA PHE A 39 8.08 23.28 6.51
C PHE A 39 9.46 23.91 6.72
N HIS A 40 10.04 24.51 5.67
CA HIS A 40 11.33 25.21 5.72
C HIS A 40 12.47 24.35 6.30
N SER A 41 12.45 23.06 5.95
CA SER A 41 13.39 22.03 6.43
C SER A 41 13.41 21.86 7.96
N LYS A 42 12.35 22.28 8.67
CA LYS A 42 12.25 22.15 10.13
C LYS A 42 11.79 20.77 10.61
N LEU A 43 11.24 19.93 9.72
CA LEU A 43 10.99 18.53 10.07
C LEU A 43 12.29 17.71 9.90
N PRO A 44 12.51 16.66 10.71
CA PRO A 44 13.70 15.82 10.59
C PRO A 44 13.85 15.26 9.17
N ARG A 45 15.05 15.36 8.60
CA ARG A 45 15.32 14.89 7.22
C ARG A 45 15.03 13.40 7.04
N ASN A 46 15.21 12.62 8.10
CA ASN A 46 15.02 11.17 8.18
C ASN A 46 13.81 10.78 9.04
N MET A 47 12.77 11.64 9.14
CA MET A 47 11.54 11.26 9.84
C MET A 47 10.94 10.01 9.20
N SER A 48 10.59 9.02 10.03
CA SER A 48 10.10 7.74 9.54
C SER A 48 8.75 7.89 8.84
N VAL A 49 8.68 7.47 7.58
CA VAL A 49 7.45 7.28 6.80
C VAL A 49 7.44 5.83 6.34
N SER A 50 6.41 5.07 6.71
CA SER A 50 6.35 3.63 6.43
C SER A 50 4.99 3.20 5.91
N TRP A 51 4.96 2.11 5.14
CA TRP A 51 3.73 1.55 4.56
C TRP A 51 3.16 0.41 5.41
N ASN A 52 1.84 0.44 5.64
CA ASN A 52 1.13 -0.52 6.48
C ASN A 52 0.07 -1.29 5.67
N LYS A 53 0.32 -2.59 5.45
CA LYS A 53 -0.56 -3.55 4.74
C LYS A 53 -1.87 -3.88 5.48
N LYS A 54 -1.90 -3.66 6.79
CA LYS A 54 -3.05 -3.99 7.65
C LYS A 54 -4.02 -2.81 7.80
N MET A 55 -3.57 -1.58 7.54
CA MET A 55 -4.40 -0.38 7.64
C MET A 55 -5.46 -0.33 6.52
N ARG A 56 -6.74 -0.18 6.88
CA ARG A 56 -7.88 -0.21 5.94
C ARG A 56 -8.90 0.93 6.09
N LYS A 57 -8.83 1.69 7.19
CA LYS A 57 -9.84 2.71 7.52
C LYS A 57 -9.45 4.13 7.09
N THR A 58 -8.16 4.40 6.99
CA THR A 58 -7.61 5.71 6.60
C THR A 58 -6.45 5.51 5.64
N ALA A 59 -6.16 6.53 4.84
CA ALA A 59 -5.03 6.58 3.92
C ALA A 59 -3.70 6.74 4.65
N GLY A 60 -3.70 7.39 5.81
CA GLY A 60 -2.51 7.56 6.65
C GLY A 60 -2.85 8.02 8.07
N TYR A 61 -1.82 8.08 8.90
CA TYR A 61 -1.87 8.73 10.21
C TYR A 61 -0.46 9.08 10.71
N CYS A 62 -0.39 10.18 11.46
CA CYS A 62 0.78 10.62 12.17
C CYS A 62 0.80 10.11 13.62
N ILE A 63 1.87 9.43 14.00
CA ILE A 63 2.14 9.02 15.38
C ILE A 63 3.15 10.00 15.94
N THR A 64 2.75 10.73 16.97
CA THR A 64 3.62 11.64 17.71
C THR A 64 3.92 11.07 19.08
N GLY A 65 4.98 11.54 19.71
CA GLY A 65 5.28 11.21 21.10
C GLY A 65 6.48 11.97 21.63
N GLN A 66 6.85 11.65 22.86
CA GLN A 66 8.04 12.15 23.52
C GLN A 66 8.76 10.96 24.16
N GLU A 67 10.09 10.99 24.13
CA GLU A 67 10.92 9.99 24.80
C GLU A 67 10.65 9.99 26.32
N ARG A 68 10.88 8.84 26.96
CA ARG A 68 10.71 8.71 28.41
C ARG A 68 11.62 9.69 29.15
N GLY A 69 11.16 10.19 30.31
CA GLY A 69 11.92 11.15 31.10
C GLY A 69 11.93 12.58 30.53
N GLY A 70 11.00 12.91 29.63
CA GLY A 70 10.93 14.25 29.05
C GLY A 70 11.94 14.50 27.93
N GLY A 71 12.46 13.44 27.30
CA GLY A 71 13.41 13.53 26.19
C GLY A 71 12.80 14.12 24.91
N ASN A 72 13.41 13.83 23.77
CA ASN A 72 13.06 14.51 22.52
C ASN A 72 11.66 14.15 22.04
N ARG A 73 10.96 15.14 21.46
CA ARG A 73 9.71 14.88 20.74
C ARG A 73 10.02 14.17 19.43
N TYR A 74 9.22 13.17 19.10
CA TYR A 74 9.29 12.45 17.83
C TYR A 74 7.95 12.45 17.12
N ALA A 75 8.01 12.27 15.80
CA ALA A 75 6.87 11.95 14.97
C ALA A 75 7.27 10.89 13.93
N ARG A 76 6.31 10.07 13.51
CA ARG A 76 6.45 9.11 12.40
C ARG A 76 5.11 8.99 11.69
N ILE A 77 5.15 8.79 10.38
CA ILE A 77 3.96 8.69 9.53
C ILE A 77 3.80 7.24 9.08
N GLN A 78 2.56 6.76 9.10
CA GLN A 78 2.18 5.49 8.47
C GLN A 78 1.18 5.74 7.36
N LEU A 79 1.42 5.10 6.21
CA LEU A 79 0.57 5.18 5.02
C LEU A 79 -0.06 3.81 4.73
N SER A 80 -1.32 3.78 4.34
CA SER A 80 -2.03 2.53 4.03
C SER A 80 -1.72 2.06 2.62
N GLU A 81 -1.25 0.82 2.47
CA GLU A 81 -1.12 0.21 1.13
C GLU A 81 -2.48 -0.04 0.45
N LYS A 82 -3.58 -0.03 1.21
CA LYS A 82 -4.92 -0.39 0.71
C LYS A 82 -5.79 0.80 0.39
N VAL A 83 -5.51 1.95 1.01
CA VAL A 83 -6.30 3.17 0.86
C VAL A 83 -5.49 4.26 0.17
N CYS A 84 -4.18 4.33 0.41
CA CYS A 84 -3.27 5.25 -0.28
C CYS A 84 -2.64 4.52 -1.48
N ASP A 85 -3.46 4.22 -2.49
CA ASP A 85 -3.17 3.29 -3.59
C ASP A 85 -2.86 3.98 -4.93
N SER A 86 -2.72 5.30 -4.93
CA SER A 86 -2.39 6.10 -6.11
C SER A 86 -1.45 7.27 -5.77
N ALA A 87 -0.81 7.84 -6.79
CA ALA A 87 0.15 8.93 -6.64
C ALA A 87 -0.47 10.23 -6.09
N ASP A 88 -1.68 10.57 -6.54
CA ASP A 88 -2.47 11.70 -6.05
C ASP A 88 -2.88 11.51 -4.58
N ARG A 89 -3.35 10.30 -4.20
CA ARG A 89 -3.66 10.00 -2.80
C ARG A 89 -2.43 10.08 -1.90
N LEU A 90 -1.27 9.61 -2.38
CA LEU A 90 -0.02 9.73 -1.66
C LEU A 90 0.40 11.19 -1.48
N ARG A 91 0.34 11.97 -2.56
CA ARG A 91 0.64 13.40 -2.57
C ARG A 91 -0.12 14.14 -1.45
N ASP A 92 -1.42 13.93 -1.40
CA ASP A 92 -2.32 14.68 -0.52
C ASP A 92 -2.34 14.13 0.91
N THR A 93 -2.27 12.80 1.07
CA THR A 93 -2.20 12.15 2.39
C THR A 93 -0.90 12.52 3.08
N LEU A 94 0.24 12.48 2.37
CA LEU A 94 1.53 12.73 2.99
C LEU A 94 1.65 14.16 3.51
N VAL A 95 1.23 15.17 2.74
CA VAL A 95 1.28 16.58 3.21
C VAL A 95 0.35 16.80 4.40
N HIS A 96 -0.82 16.14 4.44
CA HIS A 96 -1.74 16.17 5.58
C HIS A 96 -1.07 15.63 6.87
N GLU A 97 -0.47 14.44 6.80
CA GLU A 97 0.20 13.83 7.95
C GLU A 97 1.47 14.59 8.38
N MET A 98 2.17 15.21 7.42
CA MET A 98 3.29 16.10 7.73
C MET A 98 2.84 17.39 8.44
N CYS A 99 1.64 17.90 8.16
CA CYS A 99 1.07 19.02 8.93
C CYS A 99 0.88 18.63 10.40
N HIS A 100 0.35 17.43 10.69
CA HIS A 100 0.27 16.91 12.07
C HIS A 100 1.65 16.71 12.71
N ALA A 101 2.65 16.26 11.95
CA ALA A 101 4.02 16.15 12.47
C ALA A 101 4.59 17.54 12.83
N ALA A 102 4.33 18.54 11.99
CA ALA A 102 4.82 19.91 12.18
C ALA A 102 4.21 20.59 13.41
N THR A 103 2.90 20.44 13.65
CA THR A 103 2.27 20.99 14.86
C THR A 103 2.94 20.46 16.13
N TRP A 104 3.31 19.18 16.14
CA TRP A 104 3.97 18.58 17.30
C TRP A 104 5.44 18.93 17.42
N LEU A 105 6.22 18.74 16.35
CA LEU A 105 7.67 18.90 16.40
C LEU A 105 8.08 20.37 16.48
N ILE A 106 7.45 21.24 15.69
CA ILE A 106 7.81 22.65 15.57
C ILE A 106 7.09 23.49 16.63
N ASN A 107 5.80 23.27 16.85
CA ASN A 107 5.00 24.12 17.74
C ASN A 107 4.77 23.51 19.12
N SER A 108 5.16 22.27 19.37
CA SER A 108 4.91 21.57 20.65
C SER A 108 3.42 21.42 20.98
N VAL A 109 2.54 21.45 19.97
CA VAL A 109 1.09 21.35 20.13
C VAL A 109 0.60 20.00 19.62
N ARG A 110 -0.07 19.27 20.51
CA ARG A 110 -0.78 18.03 20.18
C ARG A 110 -2.27 18.35 20.08
N ASP A 111 -2.71 18.65 18.86
CA ASP A 111 -4.10 18.89 18.51
C ASP A 111 -4.38 18.23 17.16
N GLY A 112 -5.65 18.03 16.82
CA GLY A 112 -6.08 17.48 15.54
C GLY A 112 -5.85 18.49 14.40
N HIS A 113 -6.91 19.22 14.04
CA HIS A 113 -6.92 20.20 12.94
C HIS A 113 -7.03 21.64 13.46
N GLY A 114 -6.33 21.94 14.55
CA GLY A 114 -6.30 23.24 15.22
C GLY A 114 -5.60 24.35 14.42
N PRO A 115 -5.41 25.55 15.01
CA PRO A 115 -4.87 26.71 14.32
C PRO A 115 -3.52 26.47 13.63
N PHE A 116 -2.57 25.80 14.30
CA PHE A 116 -1.27 25.49 13.70
C PHE A 116 -1.38 24.49 12.55
N TRP A 117 -2.30 23.53 12.62
CA TRP A 117 -2.52 22.61 11.51
C TRP A 117 -3.05 23.36 10.28
N LYS A 118 -4.05 24.23 10.49
CA LYS A 118 -4.61 25.09 9.42
C LYS A 118 -3.55 26.02 8.83
N LEU A 119 -2.65 26.56 9.66
CA LEU A 119 -1.52 27.37 9.22
C LEU A 119 -0.63 26.58 8.24
N TYR A 120 -0.26 25.34 8.57
CA TYR A 120 0.57 24.53 7.68
C TYR A 120 -0.16 24.06 6.42
N ALA A 121 -1.44 23.71 6.54
CA ALA A 121 -2.29 23.41 5.38
C ALA A 121 -2.38 24.61 4.41
N HIS A 122 -2.54 25.81 4.95
CA HIS A 122 -2.53 27.04 4.15
C HIS A 122 -1.15 27.31 3.53
N LYS A 123 -0.05 27.13 4.29
CA LYS A 123 1.31 27.23 3.74
C LYS A 123 1.55 26.23 2.62
N ALA A 124 1.03 25.00 2.72
CA ALA A 124 1.14 24.01 1.66
C ALA A 124 0.43 24.48 0.38
N THR A 125 -0.78 25.03 0.53
CA THR A 125 -1.58 25.57 -0.60
C THR A 125 -0.88 26.77 -1.26
N LEU A 126 -0.26 27.66 -0.46
CA LEU A 126 0.50 28.80 -0.99
C LEU A 126 1.79 28.36 -1.71
N ALA A 127 2.52 27.40 -1.14
CA ALA A 127 3.78 26.92 -1.71
C ALA A 127 3.57 26.08 -2.97
N HIS A 128 2.45 25.35 -3.03
CA HIS A 128 2.08 24.45 -4.11
C HIS A 128 0.60 24.64 -4.47
N PRO A 129 0.28 25.64 -5.31
CA PRO A 129 -1.07 25.85 -5.83
C PRO A 129 -1.62 24.67 -6.64
N GLU A 130 -0.75 23.74 -7.05
CA GLU A 130 -1.10 22.51 -7.75
C GLU A 130 -1.71 21.43 -6.83
N LEU A 131 -1.59 21.61 -5.51
CA LEU A 131 -2.26 20.75 -4.54
C LEU A 131 -3.77 21.08 -4.50
N PRO A 132 -4.64 20.07 -4.38
CA PRO A 132 -5.97 20.35 -3.88
C PRO A 132 -5.85 20.95 -2.48
N THR A 133 -6.81 21.81 -2.12
CA THR A 133 -6.86 22.41 -0.78
C THR A 133 -6.69 21.33 0.27
N VAL A 134 -5.66 21.47 1.12
CA VAL A 134 -5.39 20.48 2.17
C VAL A 134 -6.47 20.59 3.23
N THR A 135 -7.50 19.75 3.12
CA THR A 135 -8.67 19.72 4.01
C THR A 135 -8.53 18.68 5.12
N ARG A 136 -9.42 18.78 6.11
CA ARG A 136 -9.53 17.83 7.23
C ARG A 136 -9.86 16.41 6.75
N CYS A 137 -10.71 16.29 5.73
CA CYS A 137 -11.09 15.03 5.13
C CYS A 137 -10.78 15.09 3.64
N HIS A 138 -10.17 14.04 3.12
CA HIS A 138 -10.02 13.86 1.68
C HIS A 138 -11.28 13.19 1.14
N GLY A 139 -12.01 13.91 0.28
CA GLY A 139 -13.23 13.42 -0.38
C GLY A 139 -12.91 12.53 -1.58
N TYR A 140 -12.00 11.57 -1.44
CA TYR A 140 -11.79 10.62 -2.53
C TYR A 140 -13.01 9.73 -2.64
N ASP A 141 -13.44 9.49 -3.87
CA ASP A 141 -14.21 8.29 -4.18
C ASP A 141 -13.35 7.10 -3.80
N ILE A 142 -13.58 6.57 -2.61
CA ILE A 142 -13.12 5.25 -2.27
C ILE A 142 -13.83 4.37 -3.30
N ASN A 143 -13.08 3.89 -4.29
CA ASN A 143 -13.50 2.78 -5.17
C ASN A 143 -13.62 1.51 -4.31
N TYR A 144 -14.47 1.57 -3.30
CA TYR A 144 -14.95 0.46 -2.54
C TYR A 144 -15.92 -0.23 -3.48
N LYS A 145 -15.41 -1.17 -4.27
CA LYS A 145 -16.25 -2.26 -4.72
C LYS A 145 -16.92 -2.79 -3.45
N LEU A 146 -18.25 -2.75 -3.38
CA LEU A 146 -19.04 -3.39 -2.33
C LEU A 146 -18.68 -4.88 -2.31
N GLY A 147 -17.61 -5.22 -1.60
CA GLY A 147 -16.83 -6.40 -1.88
C GLY A 147 -15.63 -6.53 -0.96
N ARG A 148 -15.48 -7.69 -0.38
CA ARG A 148 -14.44 -7.99 0.60
C ARG A 148 -13.05 -7.92 -0.08
N HIS A 149 -12.10 -7.19 0.52
CA HIS A 149 -10.71 -7.11 0.02
C HIS A 149 -9.97 -8.46 -0.04
N SER A 150 -10.47 -9.48 0.65
CA SER A 150 -9.92 -10.84 0.61
C SER A 150 -10.79 -11.71 -0.28
N LYS A 151 -10.15 -12.46 -1.19
CA LYS A 151 -10.82 -13.45 -2.06
C LYS A 151 -11.40 -14.65 -1.29
N SER A 152 -11.01 -14.85 -0.03
CA SER A 152 -11.54 -15.91 0.84
C SER A 152 -12.64 -15.38 1.77
N LEU A 153 -13.70 -16.18 1.90
CA LEU A 153 -14.82 -16.02 2.82
C LEU A 153 -14.99 -17.34 3.56
N ASP A 154 -14.90 -17.29 4.89
CA ASP A 154 -15.12 -18.47 5.73
C ASP A 154 -16.63 -18.71 5.82
N THR A 155 -17.11 -19.72 5.11
CA THR A 155 -18.54 -20.06 5.03
C THR A 155 -19.09 -20.70 6.31
N GLN A 156 -18.22 -21.08 7.26
CA GLN A 156 -18.65 -21.53 8.59
C GLN A 156 -18.92 -20.35 9.52
N ARG A 157 -18.16 -19.26 9.34
CA ARG A 157 -18.27 -18.06 10.19
C ARG A 157 -19.26 -17.02 9.65
N PHE A 158 -19.49 -16.99 8.34
CA PHE A 158 -20.29 -15.94 7.71
C PHE A 158 -21.53 -16.52 7.01
N VAL A 159 -22.67 -15.87 7.24
CA VAL A 159 -23.99 -16.20 6.65
C VAL A 159 -24.52 -15.06 5.79
N CYS A 160 -25.56 -15.32 5.00
CA CYS A 160 -26.27 -14.29 4.25
C CYS A 160 -26.90 -13.26 5.20
N ALA A 161 -26.62 -11.97 5.01
CA ALA A 161 -27.16 -10.92 5.89
C ALA A 161 -28.69 -10.71 5.74
N LEU A 162 -29.29 -11.19 4.65
CA LEU A 162 -30.73 -11.04 4.37
C LEU A 162 -31.54 -12.22 4.88
N CYS A 163 -31.11 -13.45 4.54
CA CYS A 163 -31.86 -14.67 4.86
C CYS A 163 -31.21 -15.52 5.96
N THR A 164 -30.06 -15.13 6.49
CA THR A 164 -29.26 -15.88 7.50
C THR A 164 -28.79 -17.28 7.05
N GLY A 165 -29.02 -17.65 5.79
CA GLY A 165 -28.59 -18.93 5.23
C GLY A 165 -27.08 -19.06 5.09
N GLN A 166 -26.60 -20.30 5.14
CA GLN A 166 -25.18 -20.62 5.02
C GLN A 166 -24.68 -20.35 3.60
N LEU A 167 -23.50 -19.74 3.49
CA LEU A 167 -22.91 -19.41 2.21
C LEU A 167 -22.26 -20.64 1.62
N VAL A 168 -22.56 -20.97 0.37
CA VAL A 168 -21.94 -22.09 -0.35
C VAL A 168 -21.12 -21.53 -1.50
N LEU A 169 -19.87 -22.00 -1.64
CA LEU A 169 -19.04 -21.65 -2.78
C LEU A 169 -19.57 -22.37 -4.02
N LEU A 170 -20.25 -21.64 -4.89
CA LEU A 170 -20.61 -22.13 -6.22
C LEU A 170 -19.37 -22.04 -7.11
N THR A 171 -18.59 -23.11 -7.19
CA THR A 171 -17.55 -23.22 -8.22
C THR A 171 -18.22 -23.37 -9.59
N PRO A 172 -17.87 -22.58 -10.61
CA PRO A 172 -18.38 -22.82 -11.96
C PRO A 172 -17.91 -24.22 -12.40
N ALA A 173 -18.88 -25.08 -12.73
CA ALA A 173 -18.72 -26.50 -13.06
C ALA A 173 -17.88 -26.79 -14.34
N LYS A 174 -17.20 -25.80 -14.90
CA LYS A 174 -16.20 -26.04 -15.96
C LYS A 174 -14.84 -26.24 -15.32
N THR A 175 -14.63 -27.41 -14.73
CA THR A 175 -13.29 -27.97 -14.60
C THR A 175 -12.72 -28.07 -16.01
N ARG A 176 -11.97 -27.05 -16.45
CA ARG A 176 -11.08 -27.23 -17.60
C ARG A 176 -10.19 -28.42 -17.26
N ALA A 177 -10.09 -29.38 -18.17
CA ALA A 177 -9.19 -30.51 -18.01
C ALA A 177 -7.82 -29.96 -17.60
N PRO A 178 -7.18 -30.52 -16.54
CA PRO A 178 -5.85 -30.06 -16.14
C PRO A 178 -4.92 -30.10 -17.34
N THR A 179 -4.08 -29.07 -17.48
CA THR A 179 -3.09 -29.07 -18.56
C THR A 179 -2.18 -30.30 -18.41
N PRO A 180 -1.56 -30.79 -19.51
CA PRO A 180 -0.63 -31.91 -19.44
C PRO A 180 0.47 -31.73 -18.38
N PHE A 181 0.95 -30.49 -18.20
CA PHE A 181 1.90 -30.16 -17.14
C PHE A 181 1.29 -30.28 -15.74
N ALA A 182 0.04 -29.84 -15.53
CA ALA A 182 -0.63 -29.97 -14.24
C ALA A 182 -0.85 -31.44 -13.85
N ASN A 183 -1.19 -32.30 -14.81
CA ASN A 183 -1.26 -33.75 -14.57
C ASN A 183 0.11 -34.33 -14.24
N PHE A 184 1.14 -33.95 -14.99
CA PHE A 184 2.52 -34.40 -14.73
C PHE A 184 3.00 -34.00 -13.34
N VAL A 185 2.76 -32.76 -12.91
CA VAL A 185 3.07 -32.30 -11.55
C VAL A 185 2.32 -33.14 -10.53
N LYS A 186 1.02 -33.37 -10.72
CA LYS A 186 0.20 -34.16 -9.78
C LYS A 186 0.74 -35.58 -9.59
N GLU A 187 1.17 -36.23 -10.67
CA GLU A 187 1.68 -37.60 -10.66
C GLU A 187 3.08 -37.71 -10.03
N ASN A 188 3.96 -36.72 -10.28
CA ASN A 188 5.39 -36.83 -9.95
C ASN A 188 5.79 -36.07 -8.69
N TYR A 189 4.95 -35.16 -8.18
CA TYR A 189 5.32 -34.27 -7.06
C TYR A 189 5.69 -35.02 -5.79
N GLY A 190 4.98 -36.09 -5.45
CA GLY A 190 5.26 -36.89 -4.24
C GLY A 190 6.67 -37.48 -4.26
N SER A 191 7.04 -38.12 -5.37
CA SER A 191 8.37 -38.71 -5.57
C SER A 191 9.44 -37.63 -5.58
N VAL A 192 9.26 -36.57 -6.37
CA VAL A 192 10.28 -35.51 -6.47
C VAL A 192 10.48 -34.79 -5.13
N ARG A 193 9.43 -34.64 -4.32
CA ARG A 193 9.53 -34.08 -2.98
C ARG A 193 10.23 -35.01 -1.99
N GLN A 194 10.10 -36.32 -2.16
CA GLN A 194 10.86 -37.31 -1.38
C GLN A 194 12.33 -37.38 -1.81
N ASP A 195 12.61 -37.27 -3.10
CA ASP A 195 13.99 -37.24 -3.61
C ASP A 195 14.70 -35.94 -3.23
N LEU A 196 13.95 -34.85 -3.11
CA LEU A 196 14.42 -33.52 -2.68
C LEU A 196 13.97 -33.18 -1.26
N VAL A 197 14.13 -34.11 -0.32
CA VAL A 197 13.82 -33.86 1.10
C VAL A 197 14.62 -32.67 1.62
N GLY A 198 13.92 -31.72 2.23
CA GLY A 198 14.52 -30.49 2.77
C GLY A 198 14.52 -29.30 1.81
N GLN A 199 14.28 -29.52 0.51
CA GLN A 199 14.22 -28.43 -0.47
C GLN A 199 12.89 -27.69 -0.46
N SER A 200 12.94 -26.44 -0.88
CA SER A 200 11.77 -25.57 -0.96
C SER A 200 10.78 -26.07 -2.02
N HIS A 201 9.49 -25.74 -1.84
CA HIS A 201 8.47 -26.00 -2.85
C HIS A 201 8.84 -25.45 -4.24
N GLY A 202 9.51 -24.29 -4.28
CA GLY A 202 9.96 -23.68 -5.53
C GLY A 202 10.99 -24.54 -6.29
N GLU A 203 11.88 -25.21 -5.56
CA GLU A 203 12.89 -26.09 -6.17
C GLU A 203 12.27 -27.38 -6.72
N VAL A 204 11.30 -27.96 -6.01
CA VAL A 204 10.52 -29.11 -6.48
C VAL A 204 9.78 -28.76 -7.77
N MET A 205 9.13 -27.58 -7.83
CA MET A 205 8.43 -27.11 -9.04
C MET A 205 9.37 -26.83 -10.21
N ARG A 206 10.57 -26.31 -9.94
CA ARG A 206 11.59 -26.08 -10.97
C ARG A 206 12.07 -27.41 -11.58
N LYS A 207 12.33 -28.42 -10.75
CA LYS A 207 12.72 -29.76 -11.22
C LYS A 207 11.62 -30.38 -12.08
N LEU A 208 10.37 -30.37 -11.61
CA LEU A 208 9.23 -30.89 -12.38
C LEU A 208 9.03 -30.18 -13.72
N SER A 209 9.33 -28.87 -13.80
CA SER A 209 9.26 -28.11 -15.05
C SER A 209 10.31 -28.56 -16.06
N VAL A 210 11.55 -28.81 -15.60
CA VAL A 210 12.63 -29.36 -16.43
C VAL A 210 12.29 -30.77 -16.89
N ASP A 211 11.85 -31.63 -15.97
CA ASP A 211 11.53 -33.03 -16.24
C ASP A 211 10.33 -33.16 -17.22
N PHE A 212 9.36 -32.23 -17.16
CA PHE A 212 8.27 -32.17 -18.14
C PHE A 212 8.75 -31.70 -19.52
N ALA A 213 9.63 -30.70 -19.57
CA ALA A 213 10.18 -30.17 -20.82
C ALA A 213 11.07 -31.20 -21.55
N THR A 214 11.83 -32.01 -20.82
CA THR A 214 12.61 -33.10 -21.40
C THR A 214 11.71 -34.23 -21.92
N LYS A 215 10.69 -34.63 -21.13
CA LYS A 215 9.72 -35.66 -21.54
C LYS A 215 8.94 -35.28 -22.80
N THR A 216 8.52 -34.02 -22.90
CA THR A 216 7.78 -33.53 -24.09
C THR A 216 8.66 -33.46 -25.34
N LYS A 217 9.94 -33.05 -25.22
CA LYS A 217 10.90 -33.08 -26.35
C LYS A 217 11.16 -34.50 -26.87
N LEU A 218 11.30 -35.48 -25.96
CA LEU A 218 11.49 -36.88 -26.32
C LEU A 218 10.26 -37.51 -26.99
N SER A 219 9.06 -37.03 -26.70
CA SER A 219 7.82 -37.52 -27.32
C SER A 219 7.51 -36.93 -28.71
N GLN A 220 8.28 -35.93 -29.15
CA GLN A 220 8.12 -35.23 -30.43
C GLN A 220 9.24 -35.53 -31.45
N SER A 221 10.15 -36.45 -31.10
CA SER A 221 11.22 -36.97 -31.98
C SER A 221 10.87 -38.38 -32.43
#